data_AF-A0A3N5B0T7-F1
#
_entry.id   AF-A0A3N5B0T7-F1
#
_cell.length_a   1.000
_cell.length_b   1.000
_cell.length_c   1.000
_cell.angle_alpha   90.00
_cell.angle_beta   90.00
_cell.angle_gamma   90.00
#
_symmetry.space_group_name_H-M   'P 1'
#
loop_
_entity.id
_entity.type
_entity.pdbx_description
1 polymer ?
#
loop_
_entity_poly.entity_id
_entity_poly.type
_entity_poly.pdbx_seq_one_letter_code
_entity_poly.pdbx_strand_id
1 'polypeptide(L)' 'MMHKICPRCGSRKVKWIIPQNWSQWVCYDCDYTGPVIEGNDDLAEEIHENYLKSKNKKNKND' A
#
# COMPACT_ATOMS: atom_id res chain seq x y z
N MET A 1 -15.80 -4.83 1.14
CA MET A 1 -15.26 -6.22 1.13
C MET A 1 -13.91 -6.20 1.84
N MET A 2 -13.36 -7.32 2.34
CA MET A 2 -12.04 -7.31 3.00
C MET A 2 -10.93 -7.51 1.97
N HIS A 3 -9.90 -6.67 2.02
CA HIS A 3 -8.81 -6.63 1.04
C HIS A 3 -7.45 -6.68 1.72
N LYS A 4 -6.45 -7.20 1.00
CA LYS A 4 -5.03 -7.00 1.32
C LYS A 4 -4.61 -5.65 0.75
N ILE A 5 -4.14 -4.76 1.62
CA ILE A 5 -3.89 -3.35 1.33
C ILE A 5 -2.40 -3.06 1.55
N CYS A 6 -1.80 -2.35 0.59
CA CYS A 6 -0.46 -1.81 0.74
C CYS A 6 -0.46 -0.70 1.82
N PRO A 7 0.34 -0.82 2.89
CA PRO A 7 0.38 0.16 3.97
C PRO A 7 0.98 1.50 3.54
N ARG A 8 1.68 1.54 2.40
CA ARG A 8 2.34 2.76 1.92
C ARG A 8 1.42 3.63 1.08
N CYS A 9 0.67 3.04 0.15
CA CYS A 9 -0.06 3.78 -0.88
C CYS A 9 -1.55 3.46 -0.95
N GLY A 10 -2.07 2.56 -0.09
CA GLY A 10 -3.48 2.15 -0.08
C GLY A 10 -3.87 1.21 -1.22
N SER A 11 -2.93 0.83 -2.11
CA SER A 11 -3.25 -0.06 -3.23
C SER A 11 -3.65 -1.46 -2.77
N ARG A 12 -4.67 -2.02 -3.42
CA ARG A 12 -5.09 -3.42 -3.29
C ARG A 12 -4.33 -4.36 -4.25
N LYS A 13 -3.49 -3.81 -5.14
CA LYS A 13 -2.68 -4.57 -6.11
C LYS A 13 -1.41 -5.11 -5.45
N VAL A 14 -1.60 -5.99 -4.48
CA VAL A 14 -0.53 -6.67 -3.77
C VAL A 14 -0.49 -8.15 -4.15
N LYS A 15 0.71 -8.70 -4.34
CA LYS A 15 0.91 -10.15 -4.53
C LYS A 15 1.91 -10.70 -3.53
N TRP A 16 1.63 -11.91 -3.05
CA TRP A 16 2.56 -12.65 -2.20
C TRP A 16 3.73 -13.14 -3.05
N ILE A 17 4.96 -12.90 -2.61
CA ILE A 17 6.16 -13.11 -3.44
C ILE A 17 6.49 -14.60 -3.55
N ILE A 18 6.64 -15.31 -2.42
CA ILE A 18 6.88 -16.77 -2.38
C ILE A 18 6.45 -17.39 -1.05
N PRO A 19 6.04 -18.68 -1.01
CA PRO A 19 5.61 -19.37 0.21
C PRO A 19 6.66 -19.47 1.31
N GLN A 20 7.95 -19.49 0.94
CA GLN A 20 9.08 -19.61 1.86
C GLN A 20 9.29 -18.32 2.68
N ASN A 21 8.89 -17.16 2.14
CA ASN A 21 8.94 -15.88 2.82
C ASN A 21 7.53 -15.50 3.26
N TRP A 22 7.14 -16.03 4.42
CA TRP A 22 5.88 -15.67 5.05
C TRP A 22 5.78 -14.15 5.19
N SER A 23 4.56 -13.63 4.97
CA SER A 23 4.24 -12.22 5.16
C SER A 23 4.97 -11.22 4.24
N GLN A 24 5.66 -11.65 3.16
CA GLN A 24 6.26 -10.73 2.18
C GLN A 24 5.41 -10.55 0.93
N TRP A 25 4.76 -9.40 0.82
CA TRP A 25 3.99 -9.00 -0.34
C TRP A 25 4.72 -7.91 -1.13
N VAL A 26 4.51 -7.88 -2.45
CA VAL A 26 4.92 -6.77 -3.31
C VAL A 26 3.68 -5.97 -3.73
N CYS A 27 3.77 -4.65 -3.64
CA CYS A 27 2.79 -3.72 -4.17
C CYS A 27 3.21 -3.25 -5.55
N TYR A 28 2.36 -3.45 -6.55
CA TYR A 28 2.68 -3.07 -7.94
C TYR A 28 2.56 -1.58 -8.27
N ASP A 29 1.88 -0.79 -7.42
CA ASP A 29 1.72 0.64 -7.69
C ASP A 29 2.82 1.51 -7.05
N CYS A 30 3.59 1.00 -6.08
CA CYS A 30 4.60 1.82 -5.36
C CYS A 30 5.89 1.08 -4.98
N ASP A 31 6.09 -0.12 -5.52
CA ASP A 31 7.24 -1.00 -5.30
C ASP A 31 7.54 -1.34 -3.84
N TYR A 32 6.55 -1.18 -2.95
CA TYR A 32 6.68 -1.57 -1.56
C TYR A 32 6.74 -3.10 -1.45
N THR A 33 7.76 -3.60 -0.75
CA THR A 33 7.89 -5.01 -0.38
C THR A 33 7.84 -5.17 1.13
N GLY A 34 6.89 -5.96 1.65
CA GLY A 34 6.71 -6.16 3.08
C GLY A 34 5.32 -6.67 3.46
N PRO A 35 4.94 -6.59 4.75
CA PRO A 35 3.63 -6.97 5.23
C PRO A 35 2.51 -6.08 4.67
N VAL A 36 1.29 -6.62 4.61
CA VAL A 36 0.08 -5.93 4.17
C VAL A 36 -0.91 -5.80 5.31
N ILE A 37 -1.80 -4.82 5.18
CA ILE A 37 -2.92 -4.61 6.11
C ILE A 37 -4.14 -5.34 5.54
N GLU A 38 -5.00 -5.87 6.40
CA GLU A 38 -6.35 -6.30 6.01
C GLU A 38 -7.36 -5.21 6.36
N GLY A 39 -8.19 -4.82 5.40
CA GLY A 39 -9.19 -3.77 5.62
C GLY A 39 -10.23 -3.64 4.53
N ASN A 40 -11.15 -2.71 4.71
CA ASN A 40 -12.21 -2.38 3.75
C ASN A 40 -11.73 -1.36 2.71
N ASP A 41 -12.64 -1.03 1.78
CA ASP A 41 -12.38 -0.04 0.73
C ASP A 41 -12.15 1.36 1.31
N ASP A 42 -12.88 1.75 2.36
CA ASP A 42 -12.72 3.04 3.03
C ASP A 42 -11.30 3.21 3.60
N LEU A 43 -10.77 2.18 4.26
CA LEU A 43 -9.39 2.20 4.78
C LEU A 43 -8.35 2.30 3.65
N ALA A 44 -8.59 1.59 2.54
CA ALA A 44 -7.70 1.66 1.39
C ALA A 44 -7.64 3.08 0.80
N GLU A 45 -8.80 3.73 0.70
CA GLU A 45 -8.93 5.10 0.21
C GLU A 45 -8.28 6.12 1.16
N GLU A 46 -8.50 6.01 2.47
CA GLU A 46 -7.87 6.89 3.47
C GLU A 46 -6.34 6.86 3.38
N ILE A 47 -5.75 5.65 3.31
CA ILE A 47 -4.30 5.49 3.16
C ILE A 47 -3.81 6.09 1.83
N HIS A 48 -4.57 5.88 0.75
CA HIS A 48 -4.23 6.41 -0.56
C HIS A 48 -4.21 7.94 -0.58
N GLU A 49 -5.22 8.58 -0.01
CA GLU A 49 -5.27 10.04 0.09
C GLU A 49 -4.09 10.60 0.89
N ASN A 50 -3.78 9.97 2.02
CA ASN A 50 -2.66 10.38 2.88
C ASN A 50 -1.32 10.26 2.14
N TYR A 51 -1.16 9.20 1.34
CA TYR A 51 0.00 9.04 0.46
C TYR A 51 0.11 10.18 -0.56
N LEU A 52 -0.96 10.52 -1.28
CA LEU A 52 -0.97 11.62 -2.25
C LEU A 52 -0.68 12.99 -1.60
N LYS A 53 -1.31 13.27 -0.46
CA LYS A 53 -1.08 14.50 0.34
C LYS A 53 0.41 14.61 0.74
N SER A 54 1.04 13.49 1.13
CA SER A 54 2.46 13.47 1.49
C SER A 54 3.40 13.71 0.30
N LYS A 55 3.07 13.17 -0.89
CA LYS A 55 3.84 13.39 -2.12
C LYS A 55 3.78 14.85 -2.58
N ASN A 56 2.59 15.46 -2.54
CA ASN A 56 2.38 16.84 -2.95
C ASN A 56 3.11 17.85 -2.04
N LYS A 57 3.31 17.51 -0.76
CA LYS A 57 4.13 18.32 0.16
C LYS A 57 5.63 18.22 -0.13
N LYS A 58 6.12 17.04 -0.51
CA LYS A 58 7.54 16.87 -0.90
C LYS A 58 7.87 17.64 -2.18
N ASN A 59 7.01 17.54 -3.20
CA ASN A 59 7.23 18.21 -4.50
C ASN A 59 7.13 19.75 -4.46
N LYS A 60 6.71 20.36 -3.36
CA LYS A 60 6.68 21.84 -3.19
C LYS A 60 7.92 22.38 -2.48
N ASN A 61 8.80 21.50 -1.99
CA ASN A 61 9.99 21.85 -1.22
C ASN A 61 11.31 21.52 -1.96
N ASP A 62 11.22 21.14 -3.25
CA ASP A 62 12.32 21.03 -4.22
C ASP A 62 12.18 22.17 -5.25
#